data_AF-A0A2R8BVB9-F1
#
_entry.id   AF-A0A2R8BVB9-F1
#
_cell.length_a   1.000
_cell.length_b   1.000
_cell.length_c   1.000
_cell.angle_alpha   90.00
_cell.angle_beta   90.00
_cell.angle_gamma   90.00
#
_symmetry.space_group_name_H-M   'P 1'
#
loop_
_entity.id
_entity.type
_entity.pdbx_description
1 polymer ?
#
loop_
_entity_poly.entity_id
_entity_poly.type
_entity_poly.pdbx_seq_one_letter_code
_entity_poly.pdbx_strand_id
1 'polypeptide(L)'
;MFRAGNVAHAAISAHLSGMLFFERIAQEKIERAMEDGAFDNLPGAGKPLPFKPGDPVVPKSLRESGYTPPVVVLNRKLEDLRAQLASEHDRTRRRALLAEIAEADMRRRIEIERAVQDARHAR
;
A
#
# COMPACT_ATOMS: atom_id res chain seq x y z
N MET A 1 -3.29 -7.40 42.66
CA MET A 1 -2.69 -6.12 42.20
C MET A 1 -1.88 -6.39 40.94
N PHE A 2 -2.34 -5.90 39.80
CA PHE A 2 -1.76 -6.10 38.46
C PHE A 2 -0.92 -4.87 38.08
N ARG A 3 0.27 -5.05 37.49
CA ARG A 3 0.71 -4.30 36.29
C ARG A 3 2.04 -4.84 35.72
N ALA A 4 1.92 -5.80 34.82
CA ALA A 4 2.90 -6.02 33.74
C ALA A 4 2.17 -5.72 32.44
N GLY A 5 2.42 -4.57 31.80
CA GLY A 5 1.65 -4.21 30.59
C GLY A 5 1.95 -2.86 29.93
N ASN A 6 3.07 -2.18 30.20
CA ASN A 6 3.29 -0.82 29.69
C ASN A 6 4.47 -0.63 28.71
N VAL A 7 5.29 -1.65 28.46
CA VAL A 7 6.49 -1.49 27.60
C VAL A 7 6.21 -1.71 26.10
N ALA A 8 5.30 -2.61 25.73
CA ALA A 8 4.99 -2.88 24.32
C ALA A 8 4.19 -1.74 23.64
N HIS A 9 3.37 -1.01 24.40
CA HIS A 9 2.54 0.07 23.86
C HIS A 9 3.35 1.34 23.54
N ALA A 10 4.41 1.61 24.31
CA ALA A 10 5.31 2.74 24.07
C ALA A 10 6.18 2.56 22.82
N ALA A 11 6.65 1.33 22.56
CA ALA A 11 7.49 1.01 21.40
C ALA A 11 6.73 1.13 20.06
N ILE A 12 5.45 0.71 20.02
CA ILE A 12 4.60 0.83 18.82
C ILE A 12 4.25 2.30 18.53
N SER A 13 4.00 3.11 19.57
CA SER A 13 3.68 4.54 19.45
C SER A 13 4.86 5.40 18.97
N ALA A 14 6.09 5.08 19.40
CA ALA A 14 7.31 5.76 18.97
C ALA A 14 7.66 5.46 17.51
N HIS A 15 7.41 4.23 17.03
CA HIS A 15 7.65 3.85 15.63
C HIS A 15 6.67 4.54 14.66
N LEU A 16 5.40 4.68 15.07
CA LEU A 16 4.39 5.42 14.30
C LEU A 16 4.68 6.93 14.27
N SER A 17 5.17 7.52 15.36
CA SER A 17 5.53 8.96 15.39
C SER A 17 6.71 9.30 14.48
N GLY A 18 7.70 8.42 14.35
CA GLY A 18 8.83 8.62 13.43
C GLY A 18 8.44 8.52 11.95
N MET A 19 7.58 7.57 11.60
CA MET A 19 7.11 7.37 10.22
C MET A 19 6.26 8.56 9.74
N LEU A 20 5.35 9.04 10.60
CA LEU A 20 4.51 10.21 10.33
C LEU A 20 5.32 11.52 10.19
N PHE A 21 6.48 11.63 10.84
CA PHE A 21 7.36 12.79 10.69
C PHE A 21 8.02 12.83 9.31
N PHE A 22 8.57 11.70 8.84
CA PHE A 22 9.18 11.64 7.52
C PHE A 22 8.15 11.84 6.40
N GLU A 23 6.94 11.30 6.55
CA GLU A 23 5.84 11.53 5.60
C GLU A 23 5.53 13.03 5.45
N ARG A 24 5.42 13.76 6.56
CA ARG A 24 5.16 15.21 6.52
C ARG A 24 6.29 15.99 5.83
N ILE A 25 7.54 15.70 6.17
CA ILE A 25 8.69 16.39 5.55
C ILE A 25 8.82 16.04 4.06
N ALA A 26 8.52 14.80 3.68
CA ALA A 26 8.48 14.39 2.29
C ALA A 26 7.37 15.12 1.54
N GLN A 27 6.16 15.18 2.10
CA GLN A 27 5.01 15.87 1.52
C GLN A 27 5.30 17.36 1.29
N GLU A 28 5.79 18.07 2.30
CA GLU A 28 6.15 19.49 2.18
C GLU A 28 7.20 19.75 1.08
N LYS A 29 8.18 18.84 0.93
CA LYS A 29 9.20 18.96 -0.12
C LYS A 29 8.63 18.69 -1.52
N ILE A 30 7.74 17.71 -1.65
CA ILE A 30 7.07 17.39 -2.91
C ILE A 30 6.20 18.57 -3.34
N GLU A 31 5.42 19.15 -2.43
CA GLU A 31 4.57 20.31 -2.70
C GLU A 31 5.37 21.51 -3.20
N ARG A 32 6.45 21.88 -2.51
CA ARG A 32 7.34 22.97 -2.97
C ARG A 32 7.95 22.68 -4.35
N ALA A 33 8.39 21.44 -4.58
CA ALA A 33 8.94 21.06 -5.88
C ALA A 33 7.88 21.11 -7.01
N MET A 34 6.61 20.86 -6.71
CA MET A 34 5.51 21.05 -7.66
C MET A 34 5.26 22.54 -7.93
N GLU A 35 5.24 23.39 -6.90
CA GLU A 35 5.09 24.85 -7.04
C GLU A 35 6.24 25.49 -7.84
N ASP A 36 7.46 25.03 -7.60
CA ASP A 36 8.67 25.48 -8.30
C ASP A 36 8.77 24.94 -9.74
N GLY A 37 7.79 24.16 -10.21
CA GLY A 37 7.76 23.58 -11.56
C GLY A 37 8.85 22.54 -11.81
N ALA A 38 9.43 21.93 -10.76
CA ALA A 38 10.52 20.97 -10.87
C ALA A 38 10.13 19.70 -11.67
N PHE A 39 8.84 19.47 -11.86
CA PHE A 39 8.30 18.32 -12.61
C PHE A 39 7.80 18.67 -14.03
N ASP A 40 7.74 19.94 -14.41
CA ASP A 40 7.05 20.39 -15.63
C ASP A 40 7.78 20.01 -16.93
N ASN A 41 9.09 19.72 -16.85
CA ASN A 41 9.93 19.46 -18.03
C ASN A 41 10.85 18.25 -17.84
N LEU A 42 10.38 17.22 -17.14
CA LEU A 42 11.18 16.01 -16.95
C LEU A 42 11.53 15.35 -18.29
N PRO A 43 12.78 14.86 -18.46
CA PRO A 43 13.15 14.07 -19.62
C PRO A 43 12.23 12.83 -19.74
N GLY A 44 11.40 12.81 -20.79
CA GLY A 44 10.43 11.74 -21.01
C GLY A 44 9.01 12.00 -20.50
N ALA A 45 8.72 13.19 -19.94
CA ALA A 45 7.35 13.59 -19.59
C ALA A 45 6.42 13.46 -20.81
N GLY A 46 5.27 12.81 -20.61
CA GLY A 46 4.28 12.54 -21.68
C GLY A 46 4.70 11.48 -22.71
N LYS A 47 5.91 10.91 -22.61
CA LYS A 47 6.37 9.83 -23.50
C LYS A 47 6.19 8.47 -22.82
N PRO A 48 5.91 7.40 -23.58
CA PRO A 48 5.94 6.05 -23.04
C PRO A 48 7.28 5.73 -22.36
N LEU A 49 7.24 5.08 -21.20
CA LEU A 49 8.45 4.65 -20.50
C LEU A 49 9.27 3.70 -21.41
N PRO A 50 10.60 3.88 -21.51
CA PRO A 50 11.43 3.03 -22.34
C PRO A 50 11.43 1.61 -21.80
N PHE A 51 10.88 0.67 -22.56
CA PHE A 51 10.84 -0.73 -22.18
C PHE A 51 12.20 -1.39 -22.40
N LYS A 52 12.84 -1.87 -21.33
CA LYS A 52 14.04 -2.72 -21.44
C LYS A 52 13.62 -4.19 -21.36
N PRO A 53 13.88 -5.00 -22.39
CA PRO A 53 13.66 -6.45 -22.32
C PRO A 53 14.39 -7.02 -21.10
N GLY A 54 13.65 -7.68 -20.20
CA GLY A 54 14.21 -8.28 -18.99
C GLY A 54 14.13 -7.42 -17.73
N ASP A 55 13.49 -6.24 -17.77
CA ASP A 55 13.21 -5.48 -16.54
C ASP A 55 12.24 -6.28 -15.63
N PRO A 56 12.70 -6.79 -14.47
CA PRO A 56 11.88 -7.61 -13.58
C PRO A 56 10.78 -6.79 -12.88
N VAL A 57 10.83 -5.45 -12.98
CA VAL A 57 9.90 -4.55 -12.30
C VAL A 57 8.55 -4.48 -13.03
N VAL A 58 8.46 -4.90 -14.30
CA VAL A 58 7.22 -4.80 -15.09
C VAL A 58 6.71 -6.19 -15.51
N PRO A 59 5.74 -6.77 -14.77
CA PRO A 59 5.03 -7.98 -15.18
C PRO A 59 4.48 -7.85 -16.60
N LYS A 60 4.49 -8.94 -17.37
CA LYS A 60 3.94 -8.98 -18.74
C LYS A 60 2.52 -8.39 -18.85
N SER A 61 1.69 -8.60 -17.83
CA SER A 61 0.32 -8.07 -17.75
C SER A 61 0.23 -6.54 -17.73
N LEU A 62 1.24 -5.85 -17.20
CA LEU A 62 1.32 -4.38 -17.18
C LEU A 62 1.64 -3.81 -18.57
N ARG A 63 2.15 -4.63 -19.50
CA ARG A 63 2.57 -4.19 -20.85
C ARG A 63 1.39 -3.90 -21.78
N GLU A 64 0.21 -4.46 -21.51
CA GLU A 64 -0.82 -4.58 -22.54
C GLU A 64 -2.02 -3.64 -22.41
N SER A 65 -2.43 -3.19 -21.21
CA SER A 65 -3.53 -2.21 -21.07
C SER A 65 -3.89 -1.99 -19.60
N GLY A 66 -3.92 -0.74 -19.12
CA GLY A 66 -4.71 -0.31 -17.93
C GLY A 66 -4.71 -1.20 -16.67
N TYR A 67 -3.74 -2.10 -16.52
CA TYR A 67 -3.85 -3.26 -15.65
C TYR A 67 -3.54 -2.82 -14.23
N THR A 68 -4.54 -2.88 -13.36
CA THR A 68 -4.33 -2.67 -11.93
C THR A 68 -4.04 -4.03 -11.29
N PRO A 69 -2.85 -4.24 -10.70
CA PRO A 69 -2.53 -5.50 -10.04
C PRO A 69 -3.57 -5.84 -8.96
N PRO A 70 -3.98 -7.12 -8.82
CA PRO A 70 -5.02 -7.50 -7.86
C PRO A 70 -4.68 -7.11 -6.42
N VAL A 71 -3.41 -7.11 -6.04
CA VAL A 71 -2.92 -6.58 -4.74
C VAL A 71 -3.32 -5.13 -4.51
N VAL A 72 -3.23 -4.28 -5.54
CA VAL A 72 -3.58 -2.86 -5.43
C VAL A 72 -5.08 -2.70 -5.19
N VAL A 73 -5.91 -3.48 -5.89
CA VAL A 73 -7.37 -3.51 -5.68
C VAL A 73 -7.71 -3.99 -4.26
N LEU A 74 -7.03 -5.04 -3.78
CA LEU A 74 -7.25 -5.59 -2.44
C LEU A 74 -6.81 -4.64 -1.32
N ASN A 75 -5.74 -3.86 -1.54
CA ASN A 75 -5.32 -2.82 -0.59
C ASN A 75 -6.40 -1.75 -0.41
N ARG A 76 -6.91 -1.20 -1.52
CA ARG A 76 -8.01 -0.20 -1.47
C ARG A 76 -9.24 -0.77 -0.76
N LYS A 77 -9.64 -2.00 -1.10
CA LYS A 77 -10.76 -2.68 -0.42
C LYS A 77 -10.53 -2.81 1.08
N LEU A 78 -9.32 -3.16 1.51
CA LEU A 78 -8.97 -3.28 2.94
C LEU A 78 -9.00 -1.93 3.65
N GLU A 79 -8.57 -0.86 3.00
CA GLU A 79 -8.69 0.52 3.53
C GLU A 79 -10.16 0.89 3.73
N ASP A 80 -11.01 0.68 2.73
CA ASP A 80 -12.45 0.97 2.80
C ASP A 80 -13.14 0.18 3.91
N LEU A 81 -12.87 -1.14 4.00
CA LEU A 81 -13.45 -2.00 5.03
C LEU A 81 -13.02 -1.60 6.45
N ARG A 82 -11.76 -1.19 6.61
CA ARG A 82 -11.25 -0.70 7.92
C ARG A 82 -11.89 0.63 8.30
N ALA A 83 -12.08 1.54 7.34
CA ALA A 83 -12.79 2.78 7.56
C ALA A 83 -14.25 2.53 7.99
N GLN A 84 -14.96 1.65 7.29
CA GLN A 84 -16.33 1.24 7.67
C GLN A 84 -16.39 0.61 9.06
N LEU A 85 -15.44 -0.28 9.39
CA LEU A 85 -15.37 -0.89 10.71
C LEU A 85 -15.11 0.14 11.82
N ALA A 86 -14.39 1.22 11.54
CA ALA A 86 -14.12 2.26 12.54
C ALA A 86 -15.39 3.02 12.94
N SER A 87 -16.31 3.25 12.00
CA SER A 87 -17.57 3.96 12.23
C SER A 87 -18.78 3.05 12.55
N GLU A 88 -18.65 1.73 12.44
CA GLU A 88 -19.76 0.79 12.66
C GLU A 88 -19.98 0.49 14.15
N HIS A 89 -21.23 0.57 14.62
CA HIS A 89 -21.58 0.33 16.03
C HIS A 89 -22.44 -0.93 16.23
N ASP A 90 -23.06 -1.45 15.18
CA ASP A 90 -23.82 -2.70 15.27
C ASP A 90 -22.87 -3.91 15.40
N ARG A 91 -23.05 -4.70 16.45
CA ARG A 91 -22.15 -5.83 16.75
C ARG A 91 -22.19 -6.92 15.67
N THR A 92 -23.34 -7.14 15.05
CA THR A 92 -23.50 -8.16 14.01
C THR A 92 -22.78 -7.71 12.74
N ARG A 93 -22.95 -6.45 12.35
CA ARG A 93 -22.29 -5.87 11.18
C ARG A 93 -20.78 -5.74 11.38
N ARG A 94 -20.32 -5.35 12.57
CA ARG A 94 -18.88 -5.37 12.91
C ARG A 94 -18.27 -6.75 12.72
N ARG A 95 -18.97 -7.81 13.16
CA ARG A 95 -18.50 -9.20 13.00
C ARG A 95 -18.42 -9.60 11.53
N ALA A 96 -19.40 -9.19 10.71
CA ALA A 96 -19.36 -9.41 9.27
C ALA A 96 -18.18 -8.67 8.61
N LEU A 97 -17.97 -7.38 8.91
CA LEU A 97 -16.85 -6.60 8.40
C LEU A 97 -15.50 -7.20 8.77
N LEU A 98 -15.34 -7.71 10.00
CA LEU A 98 -14.11 -8.39 10.41
C LEU A 98 -13.85 -9.67 9.60
N ALA A 99 -14.90 -10.43 9.26
CA ALA A 99 -14.77 -11.61 8.39
C ALA A 99 -14.38 -11.22 6.95
N GLU A 100 -14.99 -10.16 6.41
CA GLU A 100 -14.67 -9.62 5.08
C GLU A 100 -13.21 -9.12 5.01
N ILE A 101 -12.73 -8.46 6.08
CA ILE A 101 -11.32 -8.02 6.19
C ILE A 101 -10.37 -9.23 6.23
N ALA A 102 -10.70 -10.26 7.01
CA ALA A 102 -9.86 -11.46 7.11
C ALA A 102 -9.73 -12.17 5.74
N GLU A 103 -10.84 -12.31 5.01
CA GLU A 103 -10.83 -12.88 3.66
C GLU A 103 -10.00 -12.04 2.70
N ALA A 104 -10.18 -10.71 2.70
CA ALA A 104 -9.44 -9.82 1.82
C ALA A 104 -7.93 -9.83 2.13
N ASP A 105 -7.52 -9.88 3.40
CA ASP A 105 -6.11 -9.95 3.77
C ASP A 105 -5.48 -11.30 3.39
N MET A 106 -6.22 -12.41 3.55
CA MET A 106 -5.76 -13.73 3.08
C MET A 106 -5.52 -13.74 1.58
N ARG A 107 -6.50 -13.26 0.79
CA ARG A 107 -6.38 -13.19 -0.67
C ARG A 107 -5.20 -12.31 -1.09
N ARG A 108 -4.99 -11.19 -0.40
CA ARG A 108 -3.85 -10.30 -0.64
C ARG A 108 -2.52 -11.00 -0.43
N ARG A 109 -2.37 -11.77 0.65
CA ARG A 109 -1.14 -12.51 0.95
C ARG A 109 -0.83 -13.57 -0.11
N ILE A 110 -1.85 -14.29 -0.57
CA ILE A 110 -1.70 -15.29 -1.65
C ILE A 110 -1.18 -14.62 -2.93
N GLU A 111 -1.74 -13.47 -3.30
CA GLU A 111 -1.34 -12.77 -4.52
C GLU A 111 0.09 -12.21 -4.44
N ILE A 112 0.51 -11.72 -3.27
CA ILE A 112 1.90 -11.28 -3.06
C ILE A 112 2.84 -12.48 -3.21
N GLU A 113 2.55 -13.60 -2.56
CA GLU A 113 3.39 -14.80 -2.65
C GLU A 113 3.47 -15.31 -4.09
N ARG A 114 2.36 -15.31 -4.82
CA ARG A 114 2.34 -15.65 -6.24
C ARG A 114 3.25 -14.73 -7.07
N ALA A 115 3.13 -13.41 -6.89
CA ALA A 115 3.97 -12.45 -7.60
C ALA A 115 5.48 -12.65 -7.29
N VAL A 116 5.81 -13.01 -6.04
CA VAL A 116 7.18 -13.34 -5.63
C VAL A 116 7.68 -14.63 -6.29
N GLN A 117 6.85 -15.66 -6.36
CA GLN A 117 7.18 -16.92 -7.04
C GLN A 117 7.39 -16.73 -8.54
N ASP A 118 6.50 -15.99 -9.20
CA ASP A 118 6.62 -15.66 -10.62
C ASP A 118 7.94 -14.94 -10.91
N ALA A 119 8.34 -13.99 -10.06
CA ALA A 119 9.61 -13.28 -10.17
C ALA A 119 10.84 -14.17 -9.90
N ARG A 120 10.72 -15.19 -9.05
CA ARG A 120 11.79 -16.17 -8.79
C ARG A 120 11.99 -17.13 -9.97
N HIS A 121 10.90 -17.56 -10.60
CA HIS A 121 10.92 -18.49 -11.73
C HIS A 121 11.24 -17.83 -13.08
N ALA A 122 11.20 -16.50 -13.16
CA ALA A 122 11.59 -15.75 -14.35
C ALA A 122 13.11 -15.50 -14.49
N ARG A 123 13.95 -16.12 -13.64
CA ARG A 123 15.43 -16.05 -13.70
C ARG A 123 16.03 -17.21 -14.49
#